data_AF-A0A7W9AZI7-F1
#
_entry.id   AF-A0A7W9AZI7-F1
#
_cell.length_a   1.000
_cell.length_b   1.000
_cell.length_c   1.000
_cell.angle_alpha   90.00
_cell.angle_beta   90.00
_cell.angle_gamma   90.00
#
_symmetry.space_group_name_H-M   'P 1'
#
loop_
_entity.id
_entity.type
_entity.pdbx_description
1 polymer ?
#
loop_
_entity_poly.entity_id
_entity_poly.type
_entity_poly.pdbx_seq_one_letter_code
_entity_poly.pdbx_strand_id
1 'polypeptide(L)'
;MSDVSVSENIRALAREGLKVAEIARRLGIRYQHAYNVLKQSPAPSSAAARDSQRKVSLDLTDALVLVSCVSQKLTRPAPAQLLYRSEWFLKVRKVVESQKADWLILSALHGVIAPDTEIAPYEKTLNTADVIERRAWAENTLRQLGPHLIGRRRVVIFAGQRYREFLVPALHDDGYEVDVPMANLRIGEQLAWLTSRS
;
A
#
# COMPACT_ATOMS: atom_id res chain seq x y z
N MET A 1 2.54 42.47 9.61
CA MET A 1 1.36 41.92 8.91
C MET A 1 1.74 40.54 8.44
N SER A 2 1.15 39.51 9.04
CA SER A 2 1.50 38.10 8.86
C SER A 2 1.15 37.63 7.44
N ASP A 3 2.17 37.15 6.72
CA ASP A 3 2.03 36.54 5.40
C ASP A 3 1.43 35.14 5.58
N VAL A 4 0.10 35.04 5.48
CA VAL A 4 -0.63 33.77 5.60
C VAL A 4 -0.29 32.90 4.39
N SER A 5 0.22 31.69 4.64
CA SER A 5 0.65 30.76 3.60
C SER A 5 -0.49 30.46 2.61
N VAL A 6 -0.17 30.39 1.31
CA VAL A 6 -1.11 29.99 0.24
C VAL A 6 -1.88 28.70 0.59
N SER A 7 -1.22 27.75 1.25
CA SER A 7 -1.82 26.49 1.71
C SER A 7 -2.89 26.66 2.79
N GLU A 8 -2.78 27.68 3.63
CA GLU A 8 -3.74 28.00 4.69
C GLU A 8 -4.98 28.68 4.09
N ASN A 9 -4.78 29.57 3.12
CA ASN A 9 -5.87 30.18 2.35
C ASN A 9 -6.68 29.14 1.55
N ILE A 10 -6.02 28.16 0.94
CA ILE A 10 -6.69 27.03 0.26
C ILE A 10 -7.62 26.29 1.24
N ARG A 11 -7.12 25.99 2.44
CA ARG A 11 -7.87 25.25 3.47
C ARG A 11 -9.00 26.07 4.09
N ALA A 12 -8.83 27.38 4.25
CA ALA A 12 -9.89 28.28 4.70
C ALA A 12 -11.07 28.28 3.71
N LEU A 13 -10.80 28.49 2.43
CA LEU A 13 -11.84 28.50 1.39
C LEU A 13 -12.54 27.15 1.22
N ALA A 14 -11.84 26.03 1.41
CA ALA A 14 -12.48 24.71 1.40
C ALA A 14 -13.40 24.48 2.60
N ARG A 15 -13.07 25.01 3.79
CA ARG A 15 -13.96 24.96 4.97
C ARG A 15 -15.24 25.77 4.77
N GLU A 16 -15.19 26.80 3.94
CA GLU A 16 -16.36 27.57 3.49
C GLU A 16 -17.21 26.81 2.44
N GLY A 17 -16.82 25.59 2.06
CA GLY A 17 -17.58 24.74 1.13
C GLY A 17 -17.29 24.99 -0.36
N LEU A 18 -16.26 25.78 -0.70
CA LEU A 18 -15.91 26.02 -2.09
C LEU A 18 -15.30 24.78 -2.75
N LYS A 19 -15.65 24.54 -4.01
CA LYS A 19 -15.06 23.47 -4.83
C LYS A 19 -13.61 23.80 -5.20
N VAL A 20 -12.76 22.77 -5.32
CA VAL A 20 -11.31 22.91 -5.61
C VAL A 20 -10.99 23.82 -6.81
N ALA A 21 -11.78 23.70 -7.88
CA ALA A 21 -11.61 24.54 -9.07
C ALA A 21 -11.84 26.03 -8.80
N GLU A 22 -12.80 26.34 -7.93
CA GLU A 22 -13.13 27.70 -7.52
C GLU A 22 -12.04 28.29 -6.63
N ILE A 23 -11.49 27.47 -5.72
CA ILE A 23 -10.37 27.85 -4.85
C ILE A 23 -9.12 28.16 -5.68
N ALA A 24 -8.79 27.30 -6.65
CA ALA A 24 -7.65 27.48 -7.54
C ALA A 24 -7.75 28.80 -8.34
N ARG A 25 -8.94 29.07 -8.88
CA ARG A 25 -9.23 30.31 -9.60
C ARG A 25 -9.09 31.54 -8.71
N ARG A 26 -9.67 31.52 -7.51
CA ARG A 26 -9.70 32.66 -6.58
C ARG A 26 -8.33 33.02 -6.04
N LEU A 27 -7.44 32.04 -5.89
CA LEU A 27 -6.07 32.23 -5.39
C LEU A 27 -5.03 32.38 -6.51
N GLY A 28 -5.42 32.32 -7.78
CA GLY A 28 -4.49 32.42 -8.91
C GLY A 28 -3.48 31.28 -8.99
N ILE A 29 -3.83 30.10 -8.45
CA ILE A 29 -2.96 28.92 -8.37
C ILE A 29 -3.44 27.81 -9.30
N ARG A 30 -2.56 26.87 -9.62
CA ARG A 30 -2.92 25.70 -10.43
C ARG A 30 -3.91 24.79 -9.68
N TYR A 31 -4.90 24.27 -10.41
CA TYR A 31 -5.87 23.29 -9.89
C TYR A 31 -5.20 22.15 -9.12
N GLN A 32 -4.16 21.54 -9.69
CA GLN A 32 -3.45 20.42 -9.08
C GLN A 32 -2.80 20.79 -7.74
N HIS A 33 -2.38 22.04 -7.58
CA HIS A 33 -1.79 22.53 -6.33
C HIS A 33 -2.87 22.64 -5.24
N ALA A 34 -4.01 23.26 -5.55
CA ALA A 34 -5.16 23.31 -4.65
C ALA A 34 -5.66 21.90 -4.28
N TYR A 35 -5.77 21.01 -5.27
CA TYR A 35 -6.15 19.62 -5.08
C TYR A 35 -5.21 18.88 -4.13
N ASN A 36 -3.89 19.00 -4.33
CA ASN A 36 -2.90 18.33 -3.49
C ASN A 36 -2.91 18.85 -2.05
N VAL A 37 -3.10 20.16 -1.84
CA VAL A 37 -3.18 20.76 -0.50
C VAL A 37 -4.44 20.31 0.25
N LEU A 38 -5.57 20.19 -0.44
CA LEU A 38 -6.83 19.73 0.17
C LEU A 38 -6.86 18.22 0.42
N LYS A 39 -6.19 17.45 -0.45
CA LYS A 39 -5.98 16.02 -0.24
C LYS A 39 -5.05 15.73 0.94
N GLN A 40 -4.11 16.64 1.22
CA GLN A 40 -3.26 16.62 2.41
C GLN A 40 -3.98 17.32 3.57
N SER A 41 -5.00 16.67 4.16
CA SER A 41 -5.60 17.16 5.41
C SER A 41 -4.53 17.21 6.52
N PRO A 42 -4.41 18.30 7.30
CA PRO A 42 -3.69 18.26 8.57
C PRO A 42 -4.69 17.84 9.66
N ALA A 43 -4.60 16.60 10.14
CA ALA A 43 -5.27 16.15 11.36
C ALA A 43 -4.41 16.50 12.61
N PRO A 44 -4.99 16.60 13.81
CA PRO A 44 -4.48 17.43 14.89
C PRO A 44 -3.19 16.91 15.56
N SER A 45 -2.46 17.87 16.09
CA SER A 45 -1.21 17.79 16.85
C SER A 45 -1.32 16.89 18.09
N SER A 46 -1.07 15.59 17.90
CA SER A 46 -0.54 14.63 18.90
C SER A 46 -0.21 13.28 18.25
N ALA A 47 -0.82 12.97 17.10
CA ALA A 47 -0.50 11.80 16.28
C ALA A 47 0.82 11.95 15.50
N ALA A 48 1.21 13.16 15.10
CA ALA A 48 2.42 13.42 14.32
C ALA A 48 3.74 13.04 15.04
N ALA A 49 3.76 13.07 16.38
CA ALA A 49 4.90 12.61 17.17
C ALA A 49 5.02 11.08 17.16
N ARG A 50 3.90 10.35 17.16
CA ARG A 50 3.85 8.89 16.97
C ARG A 50 4.16 8.48 15.53
N ASP A 51 3.71 9.27 14.55
CA ASP A 51 3.93 9.05 13.12
C ASP A 51 5.38 9.29 12.69
N SER A 52 6.06 10.26 13.32
CA SER A 52 7.49 10.51 13.12
C SER A 52 8.38 9.43 13.74
N GLN A 53 7.92 8.77 14.82
CA GLN A 53 8.63 7.64 15.45
C GLN A 53 8.35 6.29 14.74
N ARG A 54 7.13 6.05 14.23
CA ARG A 54 6.82 4.88 13.38
C ARG A 54 7.54 4.89 12.03
N LYS A 55 7.97 6.07 11.54
CA LYS A 55 8.77 6.18 10.31
C LYS A 55 10.18 5.61 10.38
N VAL A 56 10.69 5.26 11.58
CA VAL A 56 12.09 4.81 11.74
C VAL A 56 12.23 3.28 11.84
N SER A 57 11.28 2.57 12.46
CA SER A 57 11.28 1.10 12.55
C SER A 57 10.05 0.50 11.89
N LEU A 58 10.24 -0.45 10.96
CA LEU A 58 9.15 -1.24 10.41
C LEU A 58 8.61 -2.16 11.51
N ASP A 59 7.44 -1.81 12.04
CA ASP A 59 6.69 -2.63 12.98
C ASP A 59 5.61 -3.41 12.24
N LEU A 60 5.68 -4.75 12.27
CA LEU A 60 4.69 -5.64 11.69
C LEU A 60 3.82 -6.34 12.75
N THR A 61 3.97 -6.00 14.03
CA THR A 61 3.17 -6.59 15.11
C THR A 61 1.68 -6.30 14.90
N ASP A 62 0.84 -7.30 15.18
CA ASP A 62 -0.62 -7.30 15.05
C ASP A 62 -1.18 -6.91 13.66
N ALA A 63 -0.33 -6.94 12.62
CA ALA A 63 -0.75 -6.66 11.24
C ALA A 63 -0.89 -7.95 10.42
N LEU A 64 -1.84 -7.94 9.47
CA LEU A 64 -1.77 -8.85 8.33
C LEU A 64 -0.87 -8.25 7.25
N VAL A 65 0.18 -8.97 6.85
CA VAL A 65 1.11 -8.50 5.84
C VAL A 65 0.78 -9.11 4.48
N LEU A 66 0.63 -8.26 3.46
CA LEU A 66 0.34 -8.67 2.09
C LEU A 66 1.57 -8.42 1.21
N VAL A 67 2.13 -9.48 0.62
CA VAL A 67 3.35 -9.41 -0.19
C VAL A 67 3.03 -9.75 -1.65
N SER A 68 3.34 -8.87 -2.60
CA SER A 68 3.09 -9.17 -4.02
C SER A 68 3.98 -10.29 -4.55
N CYS A 69 3.41 -11.13 -5.40
CA CYS A 69 4.18 -12.08 -6.21
C CYS A 69 5.15 -11.38 -7.18
N VAL A 70 6.08 -12.14 -7.74
CA VAL A 70 7.10 -11.66 -8.68
C VAL A 70 7.22 -12.57 -9.89
N SER A 71 7.84 -12.06 -10.97
CA SER A 71 8.02 -12.83 -12.21
C SER A 71 8.99 -14.00 -12.04
N GLN A 72 10.09 -13.80 -11.32
CA GLN A 72 11.10 -14.83 -11.07
C GLN A 72 10.55 -15.93 -10.16
N LYS A 73 10.38 -17.14 -10.73
CA LYS A 73 9.81 -18.33 -10.06
C LYS A 73 10.70 -19.55 -10.29
N LEU A 74 10.55 -20.58 -9.47
CA LEU A 74 11.07 -21.92 -9.80
C LEU A 74 10.37 -22.47 -11.05
N THR A 75 10.97 -23.47 -11.68
CA THR A 75 10.41 -24.16 -12.86
C THR A 75 9.51 -25.35 -12.52
N ARG A 76 9.28 -25.60 -11.23
CA ARG A 76 8.50 -26.73 -10.71
C ARG A 76 7.56 -26.28 -9.60
N PRO A 77 6.49 -27.04 -9.30
CA PRO A 77 5.64 -26.79 -8.16
C PRO A 77 6.43 -26.71 -6.85
N ALA A 78 6.02 -25.78 -5.99
CA ALA A 78 6.57 -25.56 -4.67
C ALA A 78 5.58 -24.76 -3.81
N PRO A 79 5.71 -24.77 -2.47
CA PRO A 79 5.05 -23.79 -1.62
C PRO A 79 5.29 -22.37 -2.13
N ALA A 80 4.25 -21.53 -2.12
CA ALA A 80 4.32 -20.18 -2.70
C ALA A 80 5.49 -19.35 -2.16
N GLN A 81 5.79 -19.45 -0.87
CA GLN A 81 6.93 -18.76 -0.24
C GLN A 81 8.31 -19.21 -0.77
N LEU A 82 8.40 -20.39 -1.36
CA LEU A 82 9.60 -20.96 -1.98
C LEU A 82 9.58 -20.85 -3.51
N LEU A 83 8.40 -20.74 -4.12
CA LEU A 83 8.23 -20.61 -5.57
C LEU A 83 8.86 -19.31 -6.07
N TYR A 84 8.60 -18.18 -5.40
CA TYR A 84 9.07 -16.86 -5.81
C TYR A 84 10.53 -16.61 -5.39
N ARG A 85 11.38 -16.19 -6.35
CA ARG A 85 12.85 -16.21 -6.20
C ARG A 85 13.55 -14.86 -6.38
N SER A 86 12.82 -13.79 -6.63
CA SER A 86 13.47 -12.47 -6.79
C SER A 86 14.11 -12.01 -5.48
N GLU A 87 15.23 -11.30 -5.60
CA GLU A 87 15.91 -10.65 -4.47
C GLU A 87 14.96 -9.84 -3.58
N TRP A 88 14.06 -9.06 -4.19
CA TRP A 88 13.07 -8.26 -3.48
C TRP A 88 12.15 -9.14 -2.62
N PHE A 89 11.57 -10.19 -3.22
CA PHE A 89 10.66 -11.11 -2.52
C PHE A 89 11.36 -11.84 -1.38
N LEU A 90 12.57 -12.34 -1.61
CA LEU A 90 13.37 -13.03 -0.59
C LEU A 90 13.67 -12.11 0.61
N LYS A 91 13.98 -10.84 0.36
CA LYS A 91 14.23 -9.85 1.42
C LYS A 91 12.96 -9.48 2.18
N VAL A 92 11.83 -9.24 1.50
CA VAL A 92 10.55 -8.99 2.18
C VAL A 92 10.15 -10.20 3.02
N ARG A 93 10.27 -11.42 2.47
CA ARG A 93 10.02 -12.67 3.19
C ARG A 93 10.85 -12.76 4.47
N LYS A 94 12.16 -12.51 4.39
CA LYS A 94 13.05 -12.52 5.57
C LYS A 94 12.59 -11.53 6.64
N VAL A 95 12.15 -10.33 6.24
CA VAL A 95 11.66 -9.29 7.14
C VAL A 95 10.34 -9.69 7.83
N VAL A 96 9.39 -10.28 7.10
CA VAL A 96 8.10 -10.69 7.69
C VAL A 96 8.26 -11.90 8.61
N GLU A 97 9.11 -12.87 8.22
CA GLU A 97 9.38 -14.07 9.01
C GLU A 97 10.17 -13.75 10.29
N SER A 98 11.14 -12.82 10.24
CA SER A 98 11.93 -12.45 11.42
C SER A 98 11.10 -11.79 12.52
N GLN A 99 10.02 -11.10 12.14
CA GLN A 99 9.06 -10.50 13.06
C GLN A 99 7.90 -11.44 13.43
N LYS A 100 7.89 -12.68 12.90
CA LYS A 100 6.79 -13.65 13.06
C LYS A 100 5.42 -13.06 12.68
N ALA A 101 5.40 -12.19 11.68
CA ALA A 101 4.18 -11.56 11.22
C ALA A 101 3.32 -12.55 10.43
N ASP A 102 2.00 -12.48 10.59
CA ASP A 102 1.09 -13.21 9.72
C ASP A 102 1.13 -12.57 8.33
N TRP A 103 1.30 -13.39 7.31
CA TRP A 103 1.43 -12.87 5.95
C TRP A 103 0.80 -13.77 4.90
N LEU A 104 0.34 -13.13 3.83
CA LEU A 104 -0.24 -13.75 2.64
C LEU A 104 0.43 -13.17 1.39
N ILE A 105 0.40 -13.93 0.31
CA ILE A 105 0.95 -13.49 -0.97
C ILE A 105 -0.20 -13.02 -1.89
N LEU A 106 -0.03 -11.84 -2.48
CA LEU A 106 -0.91 -11.33 -3.54
C LEU A 106 -0.42 -11.84 -4.89
N SER A 107 -1.11 -12.84 -5.44
CA SER A 107 -0.87 -13.43 -6.75
C SER A 107 -1.73 -12.77 -7.84
N ALA A 108 -1.11 -12.38 -8.96
CA ALA A 108 -1.86 -11.91 -10.14
C ALA A 108 -2.82 -12.97 -10.71
N LEU A 109 -2.52 -14.26 -10.53
CA LEU A 109 -3.35 -15.36 -11.01
C LEU A 109 -4.36 -15.82 -9.97
N HIS A 110 -3.92 -16.05 -8.74
CA HIS A 110 -4.72 -16.72 -7.73
C HIS A 110 -5.44 -15.78 -6.76
N GLY A 111 -5.09 -14.47 -6.77
CA GLY A 111 -5.59 -13.49 -5.79
C GLY A 111 -4.79 -13.56 -4.50
N VAL A 112 -5.30 -14.25 -3.49
CA VAL A 112 -4.66 -14.47 -2.18
C VAL A 112 -4.21 -15.92 -2.07
N ILE A 113 -2.98 -16.12 -1.62
CA ILE A 113 -2.41 -17.44 -1.39
C ILE A 113 -1.63 -17.45 -0.07
N ALA A 114 -1.79 -18.54 0.70
CA ALA A 114 -1.01 -18.74 1.91
C ALA A 114 0.44 -19.14 1.57
N PRO A 115 1.43 -18.80 2.42
CA PRO A 115 2.85 -19.07 2.17
C PRO A 115 3.19 -20.54 1.87
N ASP A 116 2.48 -21.45 2.53
CA ASP A 116 2.65 -22.90 2.48
C ASP A 116 1.88 -23.58 1.33
N THR A 117 0.97 -22.86 0.68
CA THR A 117 0.17 -23.40 -0.44
C THR A 117 1.08 -23.78 -1.61
N GLU A 118 1.04 -25.05 -2.02
CA GLU A 118 1.77 -25.52 -3.19
C GLU A 118 1.11 -25.01 -4.49
N ILE A 119 1.90 -24.37 -5.34
CA ILE A 119 1.45 -23.84 -6.63
C ILE A 119 2.49 -24.10 -7.73
N ALA A 120 2.01 -24.33 -8.95
CA ALA A 120 2.84 -24.44 -10.15
C ALA A 120 3.31 -23.05 -10.63
N PRO A 121 4.45 -22.95 -11.34
CA PRO A 121 4.83 -21.71 -11.99
C PRO A 121 3.81 -21.28 -13.04
N TYR A 122 3.63 -19.96 -13.18
CA TYR A 122 2.68 -19.35 -14.10
C TYR A 122 3.18 -18.00 -14.61
N GLU A 123 2.66 -17.54 -15.73
CA GLU A 123 2.93 -16.23 -16.31
C GLU A 123 1.65 -15.38 -16.37
N LYS A 124 1.47 -14.53 -15.36
CA LYS A 124 0.40 -13.52 -15.29
C LYS A 124 0.88 -12.32 -14.50
N THR A 125 0.48 -11.12 -14.92
CA THR A 125 0.85 -9.86 -14.27
C THR A 125 -0.31 -8.88 -14.30
N LEU A 126 -0.49 -8.12 -13.21
CA LEU A 126 -1.44 -7.01 -13.18
C LEU A 126 -0.89 -5.74 -13.82
N ASN A 127 0.40 -5.69 -14.17
CA ASN A 127 1.01 -4.47 -14.71
C ASN A 127 0.53 -4.15 -16.14
N THR A 128 0.13 -5.16 -16.89
CA THR A 128 -0.39 -5.05 -18.26
C THR A 128 -1.90 -5.27 -18.34
N ALA A 129 -2.52 -5.77 -17.27
CA ALA A 129 -3.96 -5.93 -17.18
C ALA A 129 -4.65 -4.56 -17.27
N ASP A 130 -5.82 -4.48 -17.87
CA ASP A 130 -6.59 -3.24 -17.95
C ASP A 130 -7.25 -2.87 -16.61
N VAL A 131 -7.93 -1.73 -16.55
CA VAL A 131 -8.54 -1.26 -15.30
C VAL A 131 -9.72 -2.13 -14.84
N ILE A 132 -10.46 -2.72 -15.78
CA ILE A 132 -11.62 -3.58 -15.51
C ILE A 132 -11.11 -4.90 -14.93
N GLU A 133 -10.11 -5.50 -15.54
CA GLU A 133 -9.45 -6.72 -15.07
C GLU A 133 -8.86 -6.54 -13.68
N ARG A 134 -8.17 -5.42 -13.42
CA ARG A 134 -7.59 -5.14 -12.10
C ARG A 134 -8.64 -4.91 -11.03
N ARG A 135 -9.78 -4.29 -11.38
CA ARG A 135 -10.92 -4.14 -10.47
C ARG A 135 -11.54 -5.49 -10.13
N ALA A 136 -11.82 -6.31 -11.14
CA ALA A 136 -12.36 -7.65 -10.94
C ALA A 136 -11.40 -8.54 -10.11
N TRP A 137 -10.09 -8.44 -10.37
CA TRP A 137 -9.07 -9.09 -9.55
C TRP A 137 -9.12 -8.59 -8.10
N ALA A 138 -9.21 -7.28 -7.88
CA ALA A 138 -9.25 -6.72 -6.53
C ALA A 138 -10.51 -7.15 -5.75
N GLU A 139 -11.68 -7.15 -6.38
CA GLU A 139 -12.92 -7.64 -5.77
C GLU A 139 -12.82 -9.11 -5.36
N ASN A 140 -12.22 -9.94 -6.21
CA ASN A 140 -11.98 -11.35 -5.88
C ASN A 140 -10.98 -11.51 -4.73
N THR A 141 -9.87 -10.78 -4.78
CA THR A 141 -8.84 -10.77 -3.73
C THR A 141 -9.42 -10.31 -2.39
N LEU A 142 -10.27 -9.28 -2.36
CA LEU A 142 -10.93 -8.80 -1.13
C LEU A 142 -11.85 -9.87 -0.52
N ARG A 143 -12.64 -10.58 -1.34
CA ARG A 143 -13.45 -11.70 -0.87
C ARG A 143 -12.61 -12.81 -0.23
N GLN A 144 -11.47 -13.13 -0.84
CA GLN A 144 -10.53 -14.12 -0.30
C GLN A 144 -9.82 -13.63 0.98
N LEU A 145 -9.55 -12.32 1.09
CA LEU A 145 -8.95 -11.72 2.29
C LEU A 145 -9.90 -11.70 3.49
N GLY A 146 -11.21 -11.55 3.27
CA GLY A 146 -12.21 -11.37 4.33
C GLY A 146 -12.03 -12.28 5.56
N PRO A 147 -11.95 -13.61 5.40
CA PRO A 147 -11.71 -14.53 6.52
C PRO A 147 -10.42 -14.28 7.30
N HIS A 148 -9.35 -13.84 6.63
CA HIS A 148 -8.05 -13.55 7.25
C HIS A 148 -8.01 -12.22 8.00
N LEU A 149 -8.97 -11.33 7.72
CA LEU A 149 -9.06 -9.99 8.32
C LEU A 149 -9.91 -9.97 9.59
N ILE A 150 -10.58 -11.07 9.95
CA ILE A 150 -11.41 -11.16 11.16
C ILE A 150 -10.53 -10.91 12.40
N GLY A 151 -10.96 -9.97 13.24
CA GLY A 151 -10.25 -9.60 14.48
C GLY A 151 -9.00 -8.74 14.26
N ARG A 152 -8.66 -8.38 13.02
CA ARG A 152 -7.52 -7.51 12.70
C ARG A 152 -7.98 -6.08 12.45
N ARG A 153 -7.08 -5.13 12.71
CA ARG A 153 -7.31 -3.70 12.41
C ARG A 153 -6.28 -3.11 11.47
N ARG A 154 -5.18 -3.83 11.21
CA ARG A 154 -4.02 -3.30 10.49
C ARG A 154 -3.59 -4.23 9.36
N VAL A 155 -3.33 -3.64 8.21
CA VAL A 155 -2.82 -4.32 7.00
C VAL A 155 -1.58 -3.60 6.51
N VAL A 156 -0.48 -4.34 6.31
CA VAL A 156 0.75 -3.79 5.73
C VAL A 156 0.94 -4.38 4.33
N ILE A 157 1.08 -3.55 3.31
CA ILE A 157 1.15 -4.00 1.92
C ILE A 157 2.53 -3.73 1.32
N PHE A 158 3.26 -4.80 1.03
CA PHE A 158 4.44 -4.81 0.18
C PHE A 158 4.01 -5.13 -1.25
N ALA A 159 3.50 -4.13 -1.97
CA ALA A 159 3.07 -4.32 -3.36
C ALA A 159 3.14 -3.04 -4.19
N GLY A 160 3.37 -3.21 -5.50
CA GLY A 160 3.30 -2.13 -6.49
C GLY A 160 1.90 -1.53 -6.63
N GLN A 161 1.81 -0.35 -7.27
CA GLN A 161 0.57 0.43 -7.37
C GLN A 161 -0.60 -0.38 -7.96
N ARG A 162 -0.33 -1.19 -8.98
CA ARG A 162 -1.33 -1.99 -9.72
C ARG A 162 -2.01 -3.06 -8.86
N TYR A 163 -1.35 -3.55 -7.82
CA TYR A 163 -1.92 -4.52 -6.89
C TYR A 163 -2.76 -3.86 -5.79
N ARG A 164 -2.54 -2.58 -5.51
CA ARG A 164 -3.11 -1.91 -4.33
C ARG A 164 -4.12 -0.81 -4.64
N GLU A 165 -4.22 -0.38 -5.90
CA GLU A 165 -5.03 0.79 -6.28
C GLU A 165 -6.52 0.64 -5.96
N PHE A 166 -7.04 -0.58 -5.89
CA PHE A 166 -8.42 -0.87 -5.48
C PHE A 166 -8.51 -1.56 -4.12
N LEU A 167 -7.47 -2.25 -3.66
CA LEU A 167 -7.45 -2.87 -2.33
C LEU A 167 -7.38 -1.80 -1.23
N VAL A 168 -6.51 -0.80 -1.37
CA VAL A 168 -6.28 0.21 -0.32
C VAL A 168 -7.53 1.04 -0.04
N PRO A 169 -8.25 1.58 -1.05
CA PRO A 169 -9.50 2.29 -0.78
C PRO A 169 -10.54 1.40 -0.11
N ALA A 170 -10.76 0.17 -0.61
CA ALA A 170 -11.75 -0.74 -0.03
C ALA A 170 -11.43 -1.10 1.43
N LEU A 171 -10.17 -1.38 1.75
CA LEU A 171 -9.73 -1.65 3.12
C LEU A 171 -9.91 -0.42 4.03
N HIS A 172 -9.65 0.79 3.53
CA HIS A 172 -9.92 2.01 4.30
C HIS A 172 -11.42 2.23 4.53
N ASP A 173 -12.26 1.98 3.51
CA ASP A 173 -13.71 2.11 3.60
C ASP A 173 -14.29 1.12 4.63
N ASP A 174 -13.68 -0.05 4.77
CA ASP A 174 -13.99 -1.06 5.78
C ASP A 174 -13.34 -0.79 7.17
N GLY A 175 -12.61 0.32 7.32
CA GLY A 175 -12.06 0.80 8.59
C GLY A 175 -10.71 0.22 9.01
N TYR A 176 -9.96 -0.40 8.10
CA TYR A 176 -8.60 -0.89 8.37
C TYR A 176 -7.56 0.23 8.31
N GLU A 177 -6.56 0.18 9.18
CA GLU A 177 -5.31 0.95 9.02
C GLU A 177 -4.43 0.27 7.96
N VAL A 178 -4.13 0.96 6.85
CA VAL A 178 -3.32 0.39 5.76
C VAL A 178 -1.99 1.12 5.60
N ASP A 179 -0.90 0.39 5.83
CA ASP A 179 0.46 0.88 5.65
C ASP A 179 1.07 0.36 4.33
N VAL A 180 1.73 1.23 3.57
CA VAL A 180 2.49 0.86 2.37
C VAL A 180 3.92 1.38 2.49
N PRO A 181 4.81 0.67 3.22
CA PRO A 181 6.10 1.21 3.67
C PRO A 181 7.01 1.72 2.54
N MET A 182 6.84 1.15 1.34
CA MET A 182 7.69 1.40 0.19
C MET A 182 6.98 2.16 -0.95
N ALA A 183 5.82 2.79 -0.68
CA ALA A 183 4.95 3.37 -1.72
C ALA A 183 5.66 4.36 -2.66
N ASN A 184 6.67 5.07 -2.15
CA ASN A 184 7.40 6.14 -2.85
C ASN A 184 8.86 5.79 -3.14
N LEU A 185 9.28 4.55 -2.89
CA LEU A 185 10.65 4.09 -3.14
C LEU A 185 10.75 3.43 -4.51
N ARG A 186 11.77 3.78 -5.28
CA ARG A 186 12.19 3.05 -6.49
C ARG A 186 12.73 1.69 -6.10
N ILE A 187 12.76 0.75 -7.04
CA ILE A 187 13.14 -0.65 -6.75
C ILE A 187 14.52 -0.78 -6.08
N GLY A 188 15.51 0.02 -6.50
CA GLY A 188 16.84 0.04 -5.84
C GLY A 188 16.79 0.55 -4.40
N GLU A 189 15.99 1.59 -4.14
CA GLU A 189 15.78 2.14 -2.80
C GLU A 189 15.04 1.16 -1.90
N GLN A 190 14.08 0.41 -2.46
CA GLN A 190 13.39 -0.68 -1.75
C GLN A 190 14.37 -1.77 -1.31
N LEU A 191 15.25 -2.21 -2.21
CA LEU A 191 16.25 -3.23 -1.89
C LEU A 191 17.23 -2.77 -0.81
N ALA A 192 17.70 -1.51 -0.88
CA ALA A 192 18.54 -0.92 0.16
C ALA A 192 17.81 -0.82 1.50
N TRP A 193 16.56 -0.35 1.48
CA TRP A 193 15.71 -0.22 2.65
C TRP A 193 15.45 -1.58 3.34
N LEU A 194 15.17 -2.62 2.55
CA LEU A 194 14.98 -3.98 3.06
C LEU A 194 16.28 -4.56 3.62
N THR A 195 17.41 -4.33 2.97
CA THR A 195 18.72 -4.84 3.43
C THR A 195 19.09 -4.31 4.81
N SER A 196 18.75 -3.05 5.12
CA SER A 196 18.96 -2.50 6.46
C SER A 196 18.06 -3.10 7.55
N ARG A 197 17.10 -3.98 7.20
CA ARG A 197 16.07 -4.55 8.07
C ARG A 197 15.99 -6.08 8.01
N SER A 198 16.83 -6.72 7.19
CA SER A 198 16.75 -8.15 6.87
C SER A 198 17.86 -8.95 7.54
#